data_AF-A0A924CL26-F1
#
_entry.id   AF-A0A924CL26-F1
#
_cell.length_a   1.000
_cell.length_b   1.000
_cell.length_c   1.000
_cell.angle_alpha   90.00
_cell.angle_beta   90.00
_cell.angle_gamma   90.00
#
_symmetry.space_group_name_H-M   'P 1'
#
loop_
_entity.id
_entity.type
_entity.pdbx_description
1 polymer ?
#
loop_
_entity_poly.entity_id
_entity_poly.type
_entity_poly.pdbx_seq_one_letter_code
_entity_poly.pdbx_strand_id
1 'polypeptide(L)'
;MNLSNLNAAELRDLEEKIRRELKKREGEELSRAREEILSIAQKLGVPLKEILGSHGKSKPGKPANNFQHPENAALHWSGRGRKPGWIKQWLESGKTLEALRA
;
A
#
# COMPACT_ATOMS: atom_id res chain seq x y z
N MET A 1 24.61 -23.35 -29.60
CA MET A 1 24.50 -22.25 -30.58
C MET A 1 25.88 -21.62 -30.69
N ASN A 2 26.49 -21.57 -31.89
CA ASN A 2 27.85 -21.04 -32.04
C ASN A 2 27.80 -19.51 -32.21
N LEU A 3 28.26 -18.78 -31.19
CA LEU A 3 28.28 -17.31 -31.17
C LEU A 3 29.42 -16.73 -32.03
N SER A 4 30.41 -17.55 -32.37
CA SER A 4 31.62 -17.14 -33.11
C SER A 4 31.36 -16.76 -34.57
N ASN A 5 30.20 -17.11 -35.14
CA ASN A 5 29.83 -16.81 -36.52
C ASN A 5 28.91 -15.57 -36.64
N LEU A 6 28.53 -14.95 -35.52
CA LEU A 6 27.63 -13.80 -35.50
C LEU A 6 28.40 -12.48 -35.53
N ASN A 7 27.90 -11.51 -36.28
CA ASN A 7 28.46 -10.16 -36.29
C ASN A 7 27.97 -9.35 -35.06
N ALA A 8 28.58 -8.18 -34.82
CA ALA A 8 28.28 -7.36 -33.65
C ALA A 8 26.84 -6.83 -33.56
N ALA A 9 26.11 -6.72 -34.67
CA ALA A 9 24.68 -6.37 -34.66
C ALA A 9 23.83 -7.58 -34.28
N GLU A 10 24.11 -8.77 -34.84
CA GLU A 10 23.39 -10.00 -34.54
C GLU A 10 23.57 -10.44 -33.08
N LEU A 11 24.76 -10.23 -32.50
CA LEU A 11 25.02 -10.48 -31.10
C LEU A 11 24.21 -9.56 -30.18
N ARG A 12 24.02 -8.28 -30.55
CA ARG A 12 23.17 -7.34 -29.79
C ARG A 12 21.69 -7.71 -29.88
N ASP A 13 21.23 -8.09 -31.06
CA ASP A 13 19.86 -8.58 -31.26
C ASP A 13 19.58 -9.85 -30.44
N LEU A 14 20.57 -10.75 -30.37
CA LEU A 14 20.48 -11.95 -29.55
C LEU A 14 20.46 -11.62 -28.06
N GLU A 15 21.28 -10.65 -27.60
CA GLU A 15 21.27 -10.17 -26.22
C GLU A 15 19.90 -9.60 -25.83
N GLU A 16 19.30 -8.77 -26.67
CA GLU A 16 17.94 -8.24 -26.48
C GLU A 16 16.91 -9.37 -26.34
N LYS A 17 16.96 -10.37 -27.23
CA LYS A 17 16.06 -11.53 -27.20
C LYS A 17 16.25 -12.35 -25.93
N ILE A 18 17.50 -12.61 -25.52
CA ILE A 18 17.82 -13.32 -24.29
C ILE A 18 17.30 -12.56 -23.07
N ARG A 19 17.51 -11.24 -23.00
CA ARG A 19 16.99 -10.40 -21.90
C ARG A 19 15.46 -10.46 -21.81
N ARG A 20 14.76 -10.40 -22.94
CA ARG A 20 13.30 -10.50 -22.97
C ARG A 20 12.83 -11.89 -22.53
N GLU A 21 13.48 -12.94 -23.00
CA GLU A 21 13.15 -14.32 -22.64
C GLU A 21 13.43 -14.60 -21.16
N LEU A 22 14.54 -14.11 -20.61
CA LEU A 22 14.85 -14.19 -19.17
C LEU A 22 13.76 -13.51 -18.34
N LYS A 23 13.41 -12.27 -18.68
CA LYS A 23 12.36 -11.53 -17.97
C LYS A 23 11.00 -12.24 -18.04
N LYS A 24 10.69 -12.85 -19.18
CA LYS A 24 9.47 -13.64 -19.36
C LYS A 24 9.48 -14.88 -18.45
N ARG A 25 10.59 -15.63 -18.44
CA ARG A 25 10.76 -16.81 -17.59
C ARG A 25 10.71 -16.48 -16.11
N GLU A 26 11.36 -15.41 -15.67
CA GLU A 26 11.27 -14.93 -14.28
C GLU A 26 9.83 -14.61 -13.90
N GLY A 27 9.05 -13.98 -14.79
CA GLY A 27 7.62 -13.73 -14.57
C GLY A 27 6.79 -15.02 -14.48
N GLU A 28 7.07 -15.99 -15.34
CA GLU A 28 6.42 -17.31 -15.33
C GLU A 28 6.78 -18.14 -14.10
N GLU A 29 8.04 -18.10 -13.65
CA GLU A 29 8.50 -18.74 -12.41
C GLU A 29 7.87 -18.09 -11.19
N LEU A 30 7.77 -16.76 -11.15
CA LEU A 30 7.08 -16.04 -10.07
C LEU A 30 5.58 -16.39 -10.03
N SER A 31 4.93 -16.49 -11.20
CA SER A 31 3.53 -16.89 -11.28
C SER A 31 3.33 -18.32 -10.78
N ARG A 32 4.18 -19.26 -11.23
CA ARG A 32 4.15 -20.66 -10.76
C ARG A 32 4.36 -20.77 -9.26
N ALA A 33 5.36 -20.09 -8.72
CA ALA A 33 5.62 -20.06 -7.28
C ALA A 33 4.40 -19.51 -6.51
N ARG A 34 3.75 -18.46 -7.03
CA ARG A 34 2.54 -17.90 -6.42
C ARG A 34 1.38 -18.89 -6.44
N GLU A 35 1.16 -19.58 -7.54
CA GLU A 35 0.12 -20.61 -7.68
C GLU A 35 0.36 -21.78 -6.72
N GLU A 36 1.60 -22.25 -6.59
CA GLU A 36 1.97 -23.31 -5.65
C GLU A 36 1.70 -22.90 -4.20
N ILE A 37 2.13 -21.70 -3.82
CA ILE A 37 1.87 -21.17 -2.47
C ILE A 37 0.36 -21.06 -2.20
N LEU A 38 -0.41 -20.58 -3.19
CA LEU A 38 -1.87 -20.50 -3.07
C LEU A 38 -2.53 -21.88 -2.96
N SER A 39 -2.06 -22.86 -3.73
CA SER A 39 -2.55 -24.24 -3.68
C SER A 39 -2.29 -24.87 -2.31
N ILE A 40 -1.09 -24.67 -1.76
CA ILE A 40 -0.74 -25.13 -0.41
C ILE A 40 -1.62 -24.44 0.64
N ALA A 41 -1.83 -23.12 0.52
CA ALA A 41 -2.69 -22.35 1.42
C ALA A 41 -4.14 -22.86 1.41
N GLN A 42 -4.71 -23.11 0.23
CA GLN A 42 -6.05 -23.66 0.06
C GLN A 42 -6.18 -25.06 0.67
N LYS A 43 -5.19 -25.95 0.44
CA LYS A 43 -5.21 -27.31 1.00
C LYS A 43 -5.23 -27.32 2.53
N LEU A 44 -4.55 -26.36 3.15
CA LEU A 44 -4.49 -26.24 4.60
C LEU A 44 -5.66 -25.42 5.17
N GLY A 45 -6.51 -24.83 4.32
CA GLY A 45 -7.61 -23.97 4.73
C GLY A 45 -7.15 -22.66 5.40
N VAL A 46 -5.89 -22.27 5.19
CA VAL A 46 -5.29 -21.08 5.81
C VAL A 46 -5.21 -19.95 4.78
N PRO A 47 -5.67 -18.74 5.08
CA PRO A 47 -5.55 -17.61 4.16
C PRO A 47 -4.07 -17.23 3.98
N LEU A 48 -3.67 -16.93 2.74
CA LEU A 48 -2.29 -16.56 2.39
C LEU A 48 -1.70 -15.43 3.26
N LYS A 49 -2.56 -14.50 3.71
CA LYS A 49 -2.19 -13.38 4.58
C LYS A 49 -1.69 -13.83 5.96
N GLU A 50 -2.17 -14.96 6.48
CA GLU A 50 -1.70 -15.54 7.74
C GLU A 50 -0.37 -16.27 7.54
N ILE A 51 -0.19 -16.96 6.40
CA ILE A 51 1.04 -17.69 6.05
C ILE A 51 2.21 -16.72 5.81
N LEU A 52 1.97 -15.64 5.08
CA LEU A 52 2.99 -14.62 4.82
C LEU A 52 3.38 -13.83 6.08
N GLY A 53 2.65 -14.02 7.19
CA GLY A 53 2.85 -13.33 8.44
C GLY A 53 2.74 -11.83 8.24
N SER A 54 1.64 -11.22 8.67
CA SER A 54 1.45 -9.76 8.58
C SER A 54 2.63 -8.99 9.22
N HIS A 55 3.69 -8.72 8.45
CA HIS A 55 4.77 -7.79 8.73
C HIS A 55 4.18 -6.39 8.52
N GLY A 56 3.35 -6.03 9.49
CA GLY A 56 2.43 -4.93 9.36
C GLY A 56 1.40 -4.99 10.46
N LYS A 57 1.83 -5.13 11.72
CA LYS A 57 1.13 -4.42 12.78
C LYS A 57 1.27 -2.94 12.44
N SER A 58 0.40 -2.41 11.59
CA SER A 58 0.07 -0.99 11.65
C SER A 58 -0.36 -0.76 13.10
N LYS A 59 0.54 -0.17 13.89
CA LYS A 59 0.19 0.33 15.23
C LYS A 59 -1.13 1.07 15.06
N PRO A 60 -2.16 0.82 15.88
CA PRO A 60 -3.31 1.70 15.89
C PRO A 60 -2.74 3.09 16.16
N GLY A 61 -2.80 3.95 15.13
CA GLY A 61 -2.39 5.33 15.28
C GLY A 61 -3.18 5.88 16.45
N LYS A 62 -2.48 6.44 17.44
CA LYS A 62 -3.07 7.14 18.58
C LYS A 62 -4.29 7.91 18.09
N PRO A 63 -5.49 7.74 18.69
CA PRO A 63 -6.72 8.31 18.15
C PRO A 63 -6.46 9.77 17.85
N ALA A 64 -6.58 10.14 16.56
CA ALA A 64 -6.53 11.54 16.19
C ALA A 64 -7.65 12.20 16.99
N ASN A 65 -7.31 13.16 17.84
CA ASN A 65 -8.29 13.95 18.56
C ASN A 65 -9.08 14.72 17.49
N ASN A 66 -10.18 14.10 17.04
CA ASN A 66 -11.04 14.65 16.02
C ASN A 66 -12.05 15.53 16.76
N PHE A 67 -12.02 16.82 16.44
CA PHE A 67 -13.00 17.78 16.90
C PHE A 67 -14.13 17.83 15.88
N GLN A 68 -15.36 17.53 16.29
CA GLN A 68 -16.54 17.50 15.43
C GLN A 68 -17.46 18.69 15.74
N HIS A 69 -18.03 19.31 14.71
CA HIS A 69 -19.01 20.38 14.90
C HIS A 69 -20.33 19.82 15.47
N PRO A 70 -20.92 20.43 16.52
CA PRO A 70 -22.08 19.89 17.22
C PRO A 70 -23.33 19.83 16.35
N GLU A 71 -23.47 20.78 15.41
CA GLU A 71 -24.63 20.86 14.51
C GLU A 71 -24.37 20.21 13.14
N ASN A 72 -23.12 19.88 12.80
CA ASN A 72 -22.78 19.38 11.47
C ASN A 72 -21.70 18.30 11.54
N ALA A 73 -22.12 17.03 11.53
CA ALA A 73 -21.24 15.88 11.61
C ALA A 73 -20.25 15.76 10.43
N ALA A 74 -20.48 16.46 9.31
CA ALA A 74 -19.54 16.48 8.18
C ALA A 74 -18.33 17.40 8.43
N LEU A 75 -18.42 18.33 9.38
CA LEU A 75 -17.33 19.24 9.72
C LEU A 75 -16.51 18.66 10.88
N HIS A 76 -15.33 18.14 10.56
CA HIS A 76 -14.39 17.63 11.55
C HIS A 76 -12.99 18.23 11.35
N TRP A 77 -12.26 18.39 12.45
CA TRP A 77 -10.89 18.89 12.45
C TRP A 77 -10.01 17.98 13.29
N SER A 78 -8.93 17.46 12.71
CA SER A 78 -8.04 16.47 13.35
C SER A 78 -7.09 17.06 14.41
N GLY A 79 -7.31 18.31 14.82
CA GLY A 79 -6.42 19.05 15.71
C GLY A 79 -5.07 19.44 15.09
N ARG A 80 -4.83 19.11 13.82
CA ARG A 80 -3.60 19.41 13.08
C ARG A 80 -3.87 20.46 11.99
N GLY A 81 -2.93 21.39 11.81
CA GLY A 81 -3.00 22.42 10.77
C GLY A 81 -3.83 23.65 11.14
N ARG A 82 -4.23 24.45 10.14
CA ARG A 82 -4.99 25.70 10.36
C ARG A 82 -6.36 25.40 10.95
N LYS A 83 -6.71 26.11 12.02
CA LYS A 83 -8.04 26.05 12.65
C LYS A 83 -9.13 26.49 11.65
N PRO A 84 -10.16 25.67 11.39
CA PRO A 84 -11.32 26.06 10.61
C PRO A 84 -12.06 27.26 11.21
N GLY A 85 -12.79 28.01 10.38
CA GLY A 85 -13.54 29.20 10.82
C GLY A 85 -14.55 28.91 11.93
N TRP A 86 -15.24 27.78 11.87
CA TRP A 86 -16.20 27.37 12.89
C TRP A 86 -15.55 27.12 14.27
N ILE A 87 -14.31 26.64 14.31
CA ILE A 87 -13.57 26.49 15.58
C ILE A 87 -13.19 27.85 16.14
N LYS A 88 -12.85 28.82 15.28
CA LYS A 88 -12.57 30.19 15.73
C LYS A 88 -13.82 30.83 16.32
N GLN A 89 -14.96 30.73 15.63
CA GLN A 89 -16.25 31.20 16.13
C GLN A 89 -16.64 30.52 17.44
N TRP A 90 -16.37 29.22 17.56
CA TRP A 90 -16.62 28.47 18.80
C TRP A 90 -15.77 28.98 19.96
N LEU A 91 -14.48 29.23 19.73
CA LEU A 91 -13.58 29.81 20.72
C LEU A 91 -13.95 31.26 21.07
N GLU A 92 -14.39 32.06 20.08
CA GLU A 92 -14.88 33.43 20.27
C GLU A 92 -16.18 33.46 21.08
N SER A 93 -17.02 32.42 20.99
CA SER A 93 -18.23 32.26 21.80
C SER A 93 -17.96 31.88 23.27
N GLY A 94 -16.69 31.86 23.69
CA GLY A 94 -16.26 31.55 25.06
C GLY A 94 -16.31 30.06 25.40
N LYS A 95 -16.51 29.18 24.40
CA LYS A 95 -16.59 27.74 24.60
C LYS A 95 -15.22 27.08 24.42
N THR A 96 -14.98 26.01 25.16
CA THR A 96 -13.72 25.27 25.07
C THR A 96 -13.71 24.34 23.86
N LEU A 97 -12.52 24.16 23.27
CA LEU A 97 -12.29 23.22 22.18
C LEU A 97 -12.51 21.76 22.63
N GLU A 98 -12.34 21.46 23.92
CA GLU A 98 -12.57 20.14 24.50
C GLU A 98 -14.03 19.68 24.39
N ALA A 99 -14.99 20.61 24.40
CA ALA A 99 -16.41 20.30 24.19
C ALA A 99 -16.72 19.76 22.78
N LEU A 100 -15.80 19.97 21.82
CA LEU A 100 -15.94 19.49 20.44
C LEU A 100 -15.22 18.16 20.21
N ARG A 101 -14.50 17.64 21.21
CA ARG A 101 -13.73 16.40 21.08
C ARG A 101 -14.68 15.21 21.01
N ALA A 102 -14.63 14.47 19.91
CA ALA A 102 -15.28 13.17 19.76
C ALA A 102 -14.43 12.03 20.35
#